data_AF-A0A9P6J9E5-F1
#
_entry.id   AF-A0A9P6J9E5-F1
#
_cell.length_a   1.000
_cell.length_b   1.000
_cell.length_c   1.000
_cell.angle_alpha   90.00
_cell.angle_beta   90.00
_cell.angle_gamma   90.00
#
_symmetry.space_group_name_H-M   'P 1'
#
loop_
_entity.id
_entity.type
_entity.pdbx_description
1 polymer ?
#
loop_
_entity_poly.entity_id
_entity_poly.type
_entity_poly.pdbx_seq_one_letter_code
_entity_poly.pdbx_strand_id
1 'polypeptide(L)'
;MVGNVLTAHEYMAEQTDGDLKNHKLIPWVGIAAPSEPGTKIDSSRLFCFLPIGIKLPFPVHINGHFAVKQSRREIWADQDDVFARHAAAYIKSVWNFHLFETHIPEVYAKFLTSLGLARGANYDMWPIS
;
A
#
# COMPACT_ATOMS: atom_id res chain seq x y z
N MET A 1 -0.63 -1.68 12.62
CA MET A 1 -1.85 -1.41 11.82
C MET A 1 -2.22 0.04 12.07
N VAL A 2 -2.66 0.77 11.04
CA VAL A 2 -2.79 2.24 10.96
C VAL A 2 -1.47 2.91 10.54
N GLY A 3 -1.43 3.42 9.30
CA GLY A 3 -0.41 4.37 8.89
C GLY A 3 -0.81 5.77 9.36
N ASN A 4 0.16 6.69 9.41
CA ASN A 4 -0.07 7.98 10.03
C ASN A 4 -1.12 8.82 9.24
N VAL A 5 -2.31 8.93 9.81
CA VAL A 5 -3.46 9.62 9.21
C VAL A 5 -3.13 11.09 8.95
N LEU A 6 -2.43 11.75 9.89
CA LEU A 6 -2.12 13.16 9.78
C LEU A 6 -1.21 13.42 8.56
N THR A 7 -0.14 12.63 8.43
CA THR A 7 0.80 12.77 7.31
C THR A 7 0.16 12.48 5.97
N ALA A 8 -0.80 11.54 5.91
CA ALA A 8 -1.53 11.25 4.68
C ALA A 8 -2.43 12.42 4.26
N HIS A 9 -3.11 13.04 5.24
CA HIS A 9 -3.96 14.19 4.99
C HIS A 9 -3.14 15.41 4.54
N GLU A 10 -2.03 15.71 5.21
CA GLU A 10 -1.13 16.82 4.85
C GLU A 10 -0.56 16.62 3.44
N TYR A 11 0.01 15.45 3.15
CA TYR A 11 0.57 15.15 1.83
C TYR A 11 -0.47 15.31 0.71
N MET A 12 -1.67 14.77 0.90
CA MET A 12 -2.71 14.83 -0.14
C MET A 12 -3.24 16.24 -0.36
N ALA A 13 -3.32 17.06 0.69
CA ALA A 13 -3.69 18.48 0.60
C ALA A 13 -2.60 19.32 -0.09
N GLU A 14 -1.33 18.98 0.07
CA GLU A 14 -0.22 19.66 -0.61
C GLU A 14 -0.14 19.30 -2.10
N GLN A 15 -0.39 18.03 -2.45
CA GLN A 15 -0.22 17.53 -3.83
C GLN A 15 -1.48 17.70 -4.68
N THR A 16 -2.67 17.78 -4.08
CA THR A 16 -3.92 17.87 -4.81
C THR A 16 -4.75 19.07 -4.34
N ASP A 17 -5.55 19.65 -5.23
CA ASP A 17 -6.53 20.68 -4.85
C ASP A 17 -7.81 20.04 -4.24
N GLY A 18 -7.76 18.75 -3.90
CA GLY A 18 -8.90 17.95 -3.47
C GLY A 18 -8.75 17.38 -2.06
N ASP A 19 -9.86 17.27 -1.32
CA ASP A 19 -9.89 16.63 0.00
C ASP A 19 -10.05 15.10 -0.14
N LEU A 20 -9.23 14.35 0.62
CA LEU A 20 -9.36 12.90 0.78
C LEU A 20 -10.79 12.47 1.14
N LYS A 21 -11.51 13.28 1.93
CA LYS A 21 -12.90 12.99 2.34
C LYS A 21 -13.85 12.86 1.15
N ASN A 22 -13.70 13.72 0.14
CA ASN A 22 -14.55 13.69 -1.05
C ASN A 22 -14.35 12.40 -1.87
N HIS A 23 -13.17 11.78 -1.75
CA HIS A 23 -12.82 10.55 -2.44
C HIS A 23 -12.93 9.29 -1.56
N LYS A 24 -13.34 9.44 -0.28
CA LYS A 24 -13.48 8.35 0.70
C LYS A 24 -12.20 7.51 0.82
N LEU A 25 -11.04 8.16 0.77
CA LEU A 25 -9.73 7.52 0.86
C LEU A 25 -9.30 7.42 2.33
N ILE A 26 -8.71 6.28 2.72
CA ILE A 26 -8.35 5.98 4.11
C ILE A 26 -6.92 5.43 4.14
N PRO A 27 -5.99 6.00 4.93
CA PRO A 27 -4.58 5.59 5.02
C PRO A 27 -4.39 4.29 5.79
N TRP A 28 -4.89 3.20 5.21
CA TRP A 28 -4.89 1.89 5.81
C TRP A 28 -4.15 0.89 4.92
N VAL A 29 -3.19 0.20 5.53
CA VAL A 29 -2.42 -0.91 4.98
C VAL A 29 -2.28 -1.98 6.05
N GLY A 30 -2.37 -3.23 5.62
CA GLY A 30 -2.18 -4.43 6.43
C GLY A 30 -1.29 -5.44 5.71
N ILE A 31 -0.56 -6.23 6.50
CA ILE A 31 0.31 -7.30 6.02
C ILE A 31 -0.26 -8.64 6.47
N ALA A 32 -0.30 -9.61 5.55
CA ALA A 32 -0.54 -11.01 5.88
C ALA A 32 0.70 -11.83 5.50
N ALA A 33 1.31 -12.44 6.52
CA ALA A 33 2.51 -13.26 6.41
C ALA A 33 2.21 -14.70 6.87
N PRO A 34 2.99 -15.69 6.43
CA PRO A 34 2.84 -17.07 6.90
C PRO A 34 3.02 -17.16 8.42
N SER A 35 2.16 -17.92 9.09
CA SER A 35 2.27 -18.13 10.53
C SER A 35 3.43 -19.06 10.87
N GLU A 36 3.65 -20.08 10.04
CA GLU A 36 4.70 -21.09 10.19
C GLU A 36 6.04 -20.57 9.67
N PRO A 37 7.13 -20.65 10.46
CA PRO A 37 8.47 -20.30 10.01
C PRO A 37 8.90 -21.16 8.82
N GLY A 38 9.55 -20.55 7.82
CA GLY A 38 10.07 -21.24 6.64
C GLY A 38 9.05 -21.52 5.54
N THR A 39 7.75 -21.28 5.76
CA THR A 39 6.74 -21.33 4.70
C THR A 39 6.99 -20.21 3.69
N LYS A 40 7.22 -20.58 2.43
CA LYS A 40 7.39 -19.61 1.34
C LYS A 40 6.03 -19.29 0.69
N ILE A 41 5.85 -18.03 0.33
CA ILE A 41 4.74 -17.60 -0.51
C ILE A 41 5.24 -17.56 -1.96
N ASP A 42 4.72 -18.46 -2.81
CA ASP A 42 5.13 -18.55 -4.22
C ASP A 42 4.65 -17.38 -5.07
N SER A 43 3.59 -16.69 -4.64
CA SER A 43 3.02 -15.54 -5.36
C SER A 43 2.34 -14.57 -4.39
N SER A 44 3.13 -13.68 -3.80
CA SER A 44 2.60 -12.55 -3.06
C SER A 44 1.78 -11.63 -3.94
N ARG A 45 0.74 -11.04 -3.36
CA ARG A 45 -0.30 -10.31 -4.08
C ARG A 45 -0.72 -9.08 -3.31
N LEU A 46 -1.11 -8.06 -4.08
CA LEU A 46 -1.79 -6.89 -3.56
C LEU A 46 -3.30 -7.15 -3.45
N PHE A 47 -3.90 -6.65 -2.38
CA PHE A 47 -5.33 -6.73 -2.14
C PHE A 47 -5.90 -5.33 -1.87
N CYS A 48 -7.11 -5.09 -2.34
CA CYS A 48 -7.99 -4.02 -1.87
C CYS A 48 -9.34 -4.67 -1.59
N PHE A 49 -9.47 -5.27 -0.40
CA PHE A 49 -10.52 -6.22 0.00
C PHE A 49 -10.53 -7.54 -0.82
N LEU A 50 -10.32 -7.46 -2.13
CA LEU A 50 -10.17 -8.59 -3.06
C LEU A 50 -8.78 -8.56 -3.71
N PRO A 51 -8.29 -9.69 -4.24
CA PRO A 51 -7.01 -9.75 -4.94
C PRO A 51 -7.00 -8.82 -6.15
N ILE A 52 -5.99 -7.95 -6.21
CA ILE A 52 -5.66 -7.16 -7.40
C ILE A 52 -4.68 -8.02 -8.22
N GLY A 53 -4.70 -7.92 -9.56
CA GLY A 53 -3.84 -8.72 -10.45
C GLY A 53 -2.34 -8.42 -10.37
N ILE A 54 -1.89 -7.76 -9.31
CA ILE A 54 -0.53 -7.27 -9.10
C ILE A 54 0.21 -8.25 -8.18
N LYS A 55 1.30 -8.82 -8.68
CA LYS A 55 2.26 -9.59 -7.89
C LYS A 55 3.19 -8.64 -7.15
N LEU A 56 3.60 -9.02 -5.95
CA LEU A 56 4.50 -8.23 -5.13
C LEU A 56 5.88 -8.90 -5.01
N PRO A 57 6.96 -8.11 -4.93
CA PRO A 57 8.31 -8.61 -4.68
C PRO A 57 8.56 -8.96 -3.19
N PHE A 58 7.55 -8.83 -2.34
CA PHE A 58 7.64 -9.10 -0.92
C PHE A 58 7.26 -10.55 -0.60
N PRO A 59 7.87 -11.20 0.42
CA PRO A 59 7.44 -12.51 0.93
C PRO A 59 6.15 -12.46 1.78
N VAL A 60 5.27 -11.46 1.53
CA VAL A 60 4.00 -11.27 2.24
C VAL A 60 2.92 -10.75 1.29
N HIS A 61 1.65 -10.99 1.63
CA HIS A 61 0.54 -10.30 1.01
C HIS A 61 0.36 -8.91 1.64
N ILE A 62 -0.02 -7.93 0.83
CA ILE A 62 -0.34 -6.58 1.28
C ILE A 62 -1.79 -6.30 0.94
N ASN A 63 -2.58 -5.91 1.94
CA ASN A 63 -3.93 -5.36 1.76
C ASN A 63 -3.89 -3.87 2.06
N GLY A 64 -4.60 -3.07 1.28
CA GLY A 64 -4.66 -1.63 1.50
C GLY A 64 -5.87 -1.00 0.82
N HIS A 65 -6.20 0.22 1.21
CA HIS A 65 -7.31 0.97 0.63
C HIS A 65 -6.90 1.64 -0.69
N PHE A 66 -6.51 0.82 -1.68
CA PHE A 66 -6.05 1.30 -2.98
C PHE A 66 -7.21 1.86 -3.82
N ALA A 67 -6.95 2.95 -4.53
CA ALA A 67 -7.82 3.40 -5.59
C ALA A 67 -7.70 2.46 -6.79
N VAL A 68 -8.74 1.69 -7.08
CA VAL A 68 -8.80 0.74 -8.20
C VAL A 68 -9.44 1.33 -9.45
N LYS A 69 -9.02 0.87 -10.63
CA LYS A 69 -9.72 1.13 -11.90
C LYS A 69 -11.06 0.38 -11.91
N GLN A 70 -11.98 0.74 -12.82
CA GLN A 70 -13.31 0.11 -12.90
C GLN A 70 -13.27 -1.40 -13.10
N SER A 71 -12.26 -1.91 -13.82
CA SER A 71 -12.01 -3.34 -14.01
C SER A 71 -11.73 -4.09 -12.71
N ARG A 72 -11.34 -3.38 -11.64
CA ARG A 72 -10.85 -3.90 -10.35
C ARG A 72 -9.67 -4.87 -10.46
N ARG A 73 -9.00 -4.89 -11.61
CA ARG A 73 -7.80 -5.71 -11.85
C ARG A 73 -6.52 -4.91 -11.71
N GLU A 74 -6.64 -3.60 -11.80
CA GLU A 74 -5.54 -2.64 -11.81
C GLU A 74 -5.85 -1.50 -10.84
N ILE A 75 -4.79 -0.83 -10.39
CA ILE A 75 -4.88 0.38 -9.58
C ILE A 75 -4.62 1.62 -10.44
N TRP A 76 -4.99 2.79 -9.94
CA TRP A 76 -4.57 4.06 -10.53
C TRP A 76 -3.07 4.27 -10.27
N ALA A 77 -2.27 4.35 -11.32
CA ALA A 77 -0.82 4.57 -11.24
C ALA A 77 -0.30 5.54 -12.32
N ASP A 78 -1.17 5.98 -13.24
CA ASP A 78 -0.78 6.83 -14.35
C ASP A 78 -0.55 8.26 -13.85
N GLN A 79 0.72 8.67 -13.79
CA GLN A 79 1.15 10.06 -13.60
C GLN A 79 1.53 10.74 -14.91
N ASP A 80 1.68 9.98 -16.00
CA ASP A 80 2.12 10.47 -17.32
C ASP A 80 1.01 11.23 -18.08
N ASP A 81 -0.24 11.01 -17.69
CA ASP A 81 -1.37 11.78 -18.22
C ASP A 81 -1.44 13.15 -17.52
N VAL A 82 -1.49 14.22 -18.33
CA VAL A 82 -1.63 15.60 -17.83
C VAL A 82 -3.08 15.83 -17.35
N PHE A 83 -3.39 15.32 -16.17
CA PHE A 83 -4.64 15.59 -15.48
C PHE A 83 -4.53 16.89 -14.65
N ALA A 84 -5.63 17.63 -14.54
CA ALA A 84 -5.72 18.72 -13.58
C ALA A 84 -5.58 18.19 -12.14
N ARG A 85 -4.99 18.98 -11.24
CA ARG A 85 -4.72 18.57 -9.84
C ARG A 85 -5.97 18.18 -9.03
N HIS A 86 -7.14 18.68 -9.42
CA HIS A 86 -8.44 18.34 -8.81
C HIS A 86 -9.16 17.19 -9.53
N ALA A 87 -8.61 16.66 -10.63
CA ALA A 87 -9.23 15.57 -11.36
C ALA A 87 -9.21 14.29 -10.51
N ALA A 88 -10.32 13.56 -10.51
CA ALA A 88 -10.43 12.33 -9.73
C ALA A 88 -9.40 11.25 -10.12
N ALA A 89 -8.95 11.24 -11.39
CA ALA A 89 -7.88 10.35 -11.84
C ALA A 89 -6.54 10.70 -11.18
N TYR A 90 -6.16 11.98 -11.20
CA TYR A 90 -4.94 12.49 -10.56
C TYR A 90 -4.91 12.19 -9.07
N ILE A 91 -5.99 12.53 -8.34
CA ILE A 91 -6.09 12.31 -6.90
C ILE A 91 -5.92 10.83 -6.55
N LYS A 92 -6.50 9.92 -7.34
CA LYS A 92 -6.38 8.47 -7.14
C LYS A 92 -4.98 7.94 -7.43
N SER A 93 -4.29 8.45 -8.45
CA SER A 93 -2.90 8.09 -8.75
C SER A 93 -1.95 8.55 -7.63
N VAL A 94 -2.06 9.82 -7.21
CA VAL A 94 -1.26 10.38 -6.10
C VAL A 94 -1.51 9.62 -4.80
N TRP A 95 -2.76 9.25 -4.53
CA TRP A 95 -3.12 8.44 -3.37
C TRP A 95 -2.39 7.10 -3.33
N ASN A 96 -2.44 6.33 -4.42
CA ASN A 96 -1.78 5.03 -4.47
C ASN A 96 -0.27 5.19 -4.36
N PHE A 97 0.32 6.20 -5.02
CA PHE A 97 1.74 6.50 -4.89
C PHE A 97 2.14 6.76 -3.44
N HIS A 98 1.36 7.58 -2.72
CA HIS A 98 1.59 7.85 -1.31
C HIS A 98 1.52 6.58 -0.43
N LEU A 99 0.60 5.67 -0.73
CA LEU A 99 0.54 4.38 -0.03
C LEU A 99 1.80 3.55 -0.25
N PHE A 100 2.35 3.51 -1.47
CA PHE A 100 3.57 2.77 -1.79
C PHE A 100 4.84 3.42 -1.23
N GLU A 101 4.95 4.74 -1.26
CA GLU A 101 6.16 5.45 -0.84
C GLU A 101 6.24 5.66 0.68
N THR A 102 5.10 5.72 1.38
CA THR A 102 5.08 6.07 2.81
C THR A 102 4.47 4.97 3.67
N HIS A 103 3.23 4.56 3.38
CA HIS A 103 2.47 3.72 4.31
C HIS A 103 2.90 2.26 4.29
N ILE A 104 3.11 1.69 3.09
CA ILE A 104 3.58 0.31 2.95
C ILE A 104 4.97 0.15 3.61
N PRO A 105 5.98 0.99 3.33
CA PRO A 105 7.28 0.89 3.99
C PRO A 105 7.19 1.00 5.51
N GLU A 106 6.40 1.94 6.03
CA GLU A 106 6.20 2.12 7.48
C GLU A 106 5.61 0.86 8.12
N VAL A 107 4.54 0.31 7.53
CA VAL A 107 3.89 -0.91 8.04
C VAL A 107 4.81 -2.12 7.91
N TYR A 108 5.59 -2.22 6.84
CA TYR A 108 6.56 -3.28 6.62
C TYR A 108 7.70 -3.25 7.64
N ALA A 109 8.26 -2.06 7.92
CA ALA A 109 9.28 -1.87 8.94
C ALA A 109 8.76 -2.29 10.32
N LYS A 110 7.56 -1.82 10.70
CA LYS A 110 6.91 -2.22 11.97
C LYS A 110 6.69 -3.73 12.05
N PHE A 111 6.30 -4.36 10.94
CA PHE A 111 6.14 -5.80 10.85
C PHE A 111 7.47 -6.54 11.07
N LEU A 112 8.54 -6.16 10.36
CA LEU A 112 9.86 -6.74 10.53
C LEU A 112 10.40 -6.57 11.95
N THR A 113 10.24 -5.39 12.56
CA THR A 113 10.63 -5.15 13.94
C THR A 113 9.86 -6.04 14.91
N SER A 114 8.54 -6.13 14.76
CA SER A 114 7.69 -6.95 15.63
C SER A 114 8.02 -8.43 15.51
N LEU A 115 8.26 -8.90 14.29
CA LEU A 115 8.64 -10.28 14.02
C LEU A 115 10.03 -10.59 14.60
N GLY A 116 10.97 -9.65 14.46
CA GLY A 116 12.32 -9.73 15.03
C GLY A 116 12.31 -9.88 16.55
N LEU A 117 11.49 -9.07 17.22
CA LEU A 117 11.29 -9.14 18.67
C LEU A 117 10.63 -10.46 19.10
N ALA A 118 9.71 -11.00 18.29
CA ALA A 118 8.97 -12.21 18.65
C ALA A 118 9.71 -13.52 18.35
N ARG A 119 10.54 -13.56 17.30
CA ARG A 119 11.12 -14.82 16.77
C ARG A 119 12.64 -14.77 16.55
N GLY A 120 13.29 -13.62 16.71
CA GLY A 120 14.70 -13.44 16.38
C GLY A 120 14.93 -13.10 14.91
N ALA A 121 16.06 -13.55 14.34
CA ALA A 121 16.42 -13.23 12.95
C ALA A 121 15.31 -13.62 11.95
N ASN A 122 14.98 -12.70 11.03
CA ASN A 122 13.85 -12.82 10.11
C ASN A 122 14.20 -12.39 8.67
N TYR A 123 15.44 -12.67 8.25
CA TYR A 123 15.97 -12.27 6.93
C TYR A 123 15.18 -12.86 5.75
N ASP A 124 14.50 -13.99 5.97
CA ASP A 124 13.57 -14.62 5.03
C ASP A 124 12.35 -13.75 4.70
N MET A 125 12.02 -12.79 5.58
CA MET A 125 10.92 -11.85 5.40
C MET A 125 11.35 -10.50 4.80
N TRP A 126 12.62 -10.31 4.45
CA TRP A 126 13.09 -9.07 3.84
C TRP A 126 12.70 -9.01 2.34
N PRO A 127 12.49 -7.81 1.77
CA PRO A 127 12.24 -7.66 0.35
C PRO A 127 13.40 -8.24 -0.47
N ILE A 128 13.07 -9.02 -1.50
CA ILE A 128 14.05 -9.62 -2.41
C ILE A 128 14.13 -8.71 -3.65
N SER A 129 15.31 -8.15 -3.91
CA SER A 129 15.61 -7.32 -5.09
C SER A 129 15.83 -8.17 -6.33
#